data_AF-A0A8J7Y4N6-F1
#
_entry.id   AF-A0A8J7Y4N6-F1
#
_cell.length_a   1.000
_cell.length_b   1.000
_cell.length_c   1.000
_cell.angle_alpha   90.00
_cell.angle_beta   90.00
_cell.angle_gamma   90.00
#
_symmetry.space_group_name_H-M   'P 1'
#
loop_
_entity.id
_entity.type
_entity.pdbx_description
1 polymer ?
#
loop_
_entity_poly.entity_id
_entity_poly.type
_entity_poly.pdbx_seq_one_letter_code
_entity_poly.pdbx_strand_id
1 'polypeptide(L)'
;MADDPVPFSGRTLVVGPSNAGKTRLTARAMEAWLAADGPEGCVVLDFAPEVERDGEVLGGHLTQFTSVPDDVWYGVVDAHAPRADSESDGEAVEIARENEAMASVRLDAAPTDPRAVFVNDATIPAQADPEWIERLTACCDRAEVAVLNAFESDELGRDDPVSHNEQAALETLRSWADRVIERRT
;
A
#
# COMPACT_ATOMS: atom_id res chain seq x y z
N MET A 1 18.88 -13.56 -7.35
CA MET A 1 19.33 -12.16 -7.41
C MET A 1 19.19 -11.60 -6.01
N ALA A 2 20.22 -10.94 -5.46
CA ALA A 2 20.05 -10.26 -4.19
C ALA A 2 19.04 -9.13 -4.41
N ASP A 3 17.92 -9.14 -3.68
CA ASP A 3 16.99 -8.04 -3.70
C ASP A 3 17.73 -6.78 -3.23
N ASP A 4 17.61 -5.68 -3.97
CA ASP A 4 18.22 -4.40 -3.56
C ASP A 4 17.70 -4.01 -2.17
N PRO A 5 18.58 -3.77 -1.19
CA PRO A 5 18.14 -3.42 0.15
C PRO A 5 17.44 -2.07 0.13
N VAL A 6 16.22 -2.03 0.70
CA VAL A 6 15.51 -0.77 0.94
C VAL A 6 16.28 -0.02 2.03
N PRO A 7 16.73 1.23 1.78
CA PRO A 7 17.47 1.98 2.79
C PRO A 7 16.55 2.45 3.91
N PHE A 8 17.12 2.60 5.11
CA PHE A 8 16.43 3.11 6.29
C PHE A 8 16.47 4.64 6.34
N SER A 9 16.23 5.30 5.21
CA SER A 9 16.01 6.74 5.15
C SER A 9 15.23 7.15 3.90
N GLY A 10 14.39 8.16 4.06
CA GLY A 10 13.59 8.73 2.99
C GLY A 10 12.44 7.81 2.56
N ARG A 11 11.97 8.04 1.33
CA ARG A 11 10.72 7.49 0.81
C ARG A 11 11.00 6.53 -0.32
N THR A 12 10.59 5.28 -0.16
CA THR A 12 10.71 4.25 -1.18
C THR A 12 9.33 3.77 -1.62
N LEU A 13 9.08 3.79 -2.92
CA LEU A 13 7.90 3.19 -3.54
C LEU A 13 8.30 1.93 -4.29
N VAL A 14 7.62 0.81 -4.02
CA VAL A 14 7.79 -0.46 -4.73
C VAL A 14 6.59 -0.69 -5.65
N VAL A 15 6.81 -0.76 -6.96
CA VAL A 15 5.75 -0.90 -7.97
C VAL A 15 5.93 -2.16 -8.81
N GLY A 16 4.86 -2.59 -9.45
CA GLY A 16 4.87 -3.75 -10.35
C GLY A 16 3.53 -4.51 -10.37
N PRO A 17 3.40 -5.53 -11.23
CA PRO A 17 2.16 -6.27 -11.40
C PRO A 17 1.85 -7.15 -10.18
N SER A 18 0.66 -7.75 -10.15
CA SER A 18 0.31 -8.75 -9.14
C SER A 18 1.36 -9.86 -9.09
N ASN A 19 1.60 -10.42 -7.90
CA ASN A 19 2.60 -11.47 -7.68
C ASN A 19 4.07 -11.13 -8.02
N ALA A 20 4.42 -9.88 -8.31
CA ALA A 20 5.82 -9.46 -8.51
C ALA A 20 6.65 -9.36 -7.20
N GLY A 21 6.10 -9.82 -6.07
CA GLY A 21 6.80 -9.84 -4.78
C GLY A 21 6.94 -8.48 -4.09
N LYS A 22 6.03 -7.53 -4.38
CA LYS A 22 6.03 -6.18 -3.80
C LYS A 22 5.77 -6.20 -2.29
N THR A 23 4.67 -6.82 -1.87
CA THR A 23 4.30 -7.01 -0.46
C THR A 23 5.40 -7.71 0.33
N ARG A 24 6.03 -8.74 -0.26
CA ARG A 24 7.19 -9.42 0.34
C ARG A 24 8.38 -8.48 0.56
N LEU A 25 8.64 -7.57 -0.38
CA LEU A 25 9.73 -6.60 -0.22
C LEU A 25 9.40 -5.57 0.87
N THR A 26 8.17 -5.06 0.92
CA THR A 26 7.71 -4.18 2.01
C THR A 26 7.82 -4.87 3.37
N ALA A 27 7.39 -6.14 3.48
CA ALA A 27 7.49 -6.92 4.71
C ALA A 27 8.94 -7.08 5.17
N ARG A 28 9.85 -7.42 4.25
CA ARG A 28 11.29 -7.51 4.56
C ARG A 28 11.91 -6.18 4.98
N ALA A 29 11.47 -5.07 4.38
CA ALA A 29 11.93 -3.74 4.78
C ALA A 29 11.49 -3.43 6.22
N MET A 30 10.24 -3.77 6.58
CA MET A 30 9.74 -3.65 7.95
C MET A 30 10.54 -4.52 8.91
N GLU A 31 10.73 -5.81 8.62
CA GLU A 31 11.53 -6.72 9.45
C GLU A 31 12.95 -6.20 9.67
N ALA A 32 13.57 -5.68 8.60
CA ALA A 32 14.93 -5.18 8.67
C ALA A 32 15.02 -3.89 9.51
N TRP A 33 14.03 -2.99 9.41
CA TRP A 33 13.92 -1.82 10.30
C TRP A 33 13.72 -2.25 11.74
N LEU A 34 12.77 -3.13 12.01
CA LEU A 34 12.49 -3.63 13.37
C LEU A 34 13.72 -4.27 14.02
N ALA A 35 14.54 -4.98 13.25
CA ALA A 35 15.78 -5.58 13.72
C ALA A 35 16.87 -4.55 14.07
N ALA A 36 16.87 -3.39 13.41
CA ALA A 36 17.87 -2.35 13.60
C ALA A 36 17.46 -1.30 14.66
N ASP A 37 16.20 -0.88 14.63
CA ASP A 37 15.70 0.30 15.33
C ASP A 37 14.59 -0.02 16.36
N GLY A 38 14.09 -1.26 16.37
CA GLY A 38 13.00 -1.70 17.24
C GLY A 38 11.60 -1.29 16.76
N PRO A 39 10.54 -1.73 17.47
CA PRO A 39 9.15 -1.48 17.07
C PRO A 39 8.61 -0.09 17.44
N GLU A 40 9.29 0.63 18.34
CA GLU A 40 8.81 1.93 18.84
C GLU A 40 8.66 2.95 17.72
N GLY A 41 7.45 3.49 17.56
CA GLY A 41 7.13 4.46 16.51
C GLY A 41 6.99 3.86 15.11
N CYS A 42 7.01 2.52 14.97
CA CYS A 42 6.73 1.86 13.70
C CYS A 42 5.22 1.80 13.43
N VAL A 43 4.83 2.16 12.22
CA VAL A 43 3.46 2.17 11.73
C VAL A 43 3.37 1.29 10.49
N VAL A 44 2.41 0.38 10.48
CA VAL A 44 2.05 -0.40 9.31
C VAL A 44 0.61 -0.07 8.92
N LEU A 45 0.41 0.35 7.68
CA LEU A 45 -0.89 0.54 7.06
C LEU A 45 -1.07 -0.54 5.99
N ASP A 46 -2.12 -1.35 6.11
CA ASP A 46 -2.35 -2.45 5.19
C ASP A 46 -3.72 -2.32 4.57
N PHE A 47 -3.71 -1.94 3.30
CA PHE A 47 -4.89 -1.67 2.50
C PHE A 47 -5.12 -2.71 1.41
N ALA A 48 -4.33 -3.79 1.39
CA ALA A 48 -4.45 -4.80 0.37
C ALA A 48 -5.75 -5.59 0.52
N PRO A 49 -6.60 -5.68 -0.53
CA PRO A 49 -7.74 -6.56 -0.49
C PRO A 49 -7.27 -8.01 -0.50
N GLU A 50 -7.95 -8.88 0.26
CA GLU A 50 -7.76 -10.32 0.17
C GLU A 50 -8.48 -10.84 -1.08
N VAL A 51 -7.70 -11.13 -2.13
CA VAL A 51 -8.25 -11.61 -3.40
C VAL A 51 -7.77 -13.02 -3.68
N GLU A 52 -8.71 -13.95 -3.76
CA GLU A 52 -8.48 -15.32 -4.23
C GLU A 52 -8.99 -15.51 -5.67
N ARG A 53 -8.17 -16.10 -6.53
CA ARG A 53 -8.58 -16.53 -7.88
C ARG A 53 -8.05 -17.91 -8.16
N ASP A 54 -8.94 -18.82 -8.57
CA ASP A 54 -8.59 -20.21 -8.89
C ASP A 54 -7.87 -20.96 -7.73
N GLY A 55 -8.13 -20.55 -6.48
CA GLY A 55 -7.50 -21.11 -5.28
C GLY A 55 -6.11 -20.55 -4.97
N GLU A 56 -5.64 -19.55 -5.71
CA GLU A 56 -4.41 -18.80 -5.42
C GLU A 56 -4.76 -17.40 -4.88
N VAL A 57 -4.10 -17.02 -3.79
CA VAL A 57 -4.18 -15.66 -3.25
C VAL A 57 -3.34 -14.75 -4.14
N LEU A 58 -3.99 -13.83 -4.86
CA LEU A 58 -3.36 -12.92 -5.82
C LEU A 58 -2.87 -11.61 -5.19
N GLY A 59 -3.41 -11.29 -4.02
CA GLY A 59 -3.11 -10.10 -3.23
C GLY A 59 -3.62 -10.29 -1.80
N GLY A 60 -3.01 -9.58 -0.86
CA GLY A 60 -3.47 -9.59 0.51
C GLY A 60 -2.44 -9.05 1.49
N HIS A 61 -2.79 -9.22 2.75
CA HIS A 61 -2.12 -8.54 3.85
C HIS A 61 -0.63 -8.87 3.95
N LEU A 62 0.14 -7.91 4.46
CA LEU A 62 1.55 -8.02 4.81
C LEU A 62 1.82 -9.26 5.68
N THR A 63 0.85 -9.63 6.52
CA THR A 63 0.90 -10.78 7.43
C THR A 63 1.00 -12.14 6.74
N GLN A 64 0.80 -12.21 5.42
CA GLN A 64 1.09 -13.40 4.61
C GLN A 64 2.60 -13.72 4.56
N PHE A 65 3.46 -12.72 4.74
CA PHE A 65 4.91 -12.88 4.63
C PHE A 65 5.67 -12.63 5.94
N THR A 66 5.03 -12.04 6.95
CA THR A 66 5.66 -11.67 8.23
C THR A 66 4.61 -11.68 9.36
N SER A 67 5.05 -11.55 10.60
CA SER A 67 4.19 -11.14 11.72
C SER A 67 4.42 -9.67 12.04
N VAL A 68 3.35 -8.93 12.36
CA VAL A 68 3.45 -7.57 12.91
C VAL A 68 3.49 -7.66 14.44
N PRO A 69 4.57 -7.21 15.12
CA PRO A 69 4.64 -7.23 16.57
C PRO A 69 3.57 -6.35 17.23
N ASP A 70 3.13 -6.71 18.44
CA ASP A 70 2.08 -5.96 19.18
C ASP A 70 2.45 -4.49 19.47
N ASP A 71 3.75 -4.19 19.58
CA ASP A 71 4.27 -2.84 19.82
C ASP A 71 4.31 -1.97 18.55
N VAL A 72 4.07 -2.55 17.37
CA VAL A 72 3.91 -1.82 16.10
C VAL A 72 2.44 -1.41 15.97
N TRP A 73 2.20 -0.14 15.64
CA TRP A 73 0.83 0.27 15.34
C TRP A 73 0.43 -0.32 13.98
N TYR A 74 -0.65 -1.12 13.96
CA TYR A 74 -1.10 -1.82 12.76
C TYR A 74 -2.51 -1.40 12.35
N GLY A 75 -2.59 -0.58 11.31
CA GLY A 75 -3.82 -0.13 10.68
C GLY A 75 -4.18 -0.99 9.48
N VAL A 76 -4.79 -2.15 9.74
CA VAL A 76 -5.33 -3.04 8.71
C VAL A 76 -6.80 -2.72 8.41
N VAL A 77 -7.19 -2.87 7.14
CA VAL A 77 -8.59 -2.83 6.70
C VAL A 77 -8.91 -4.10 5.93
N ASP A 78 -10.14 -4.59 6.05
CA ASP A 78 -10.66 -5.64 5.19
C ASP A 78 -11.11 -5.00 3.88
N ALA A 79 -10.15 -4.61 3.02
CA ALA A 79 -10.44 -3.93 1.77
C ALA A 79 -11.12 -4.86 0.76
N HIS A 80 -11.99 -4.27 -0.04
CA HIS A 80 -12.63 -4.91 -1.19
C HIS A 80 -11.80 -4.72 -2.46
N ALA A 81 -12.08 -5.51 -3.50
CA ALA A 81 -11.46 -5.39 -4.80
C ALA A 81 -12.49 -4.85 -5.81
N PRO A 82 -12.63 -3.52 -5.99
CA PRO A 82 -13.73 -2.91 -6.74
C PRO A 82 -13.96 -3.48 -8.15
N ARG A 83 -12.90 -3.91 -8.82
CA ARG A 83 -12.95 -4.47 -10.19
C ARG A 83 -13.41 -5.92 -10.23
N ALA A 84 -13.16 -6.68 -9.17
CA ALA A 84 -13.55 -8.08 -9.06
C ALA A 84 -14.95 -8.24 -8.45
N ASP A 85 -15.32 -7.31 -7.57
CA ASP A 85 -16.54 -7.38 -6.76
C ASP A 85 -17.73 -6.63 -7.37
N SER A 86 -17.57 -5.97 -8.52
CA SER A 86 -18.62 -5.18 -9.17
C SER A 86 -19.04 -5.71 -10.54
N GLU A 87 -20.30 -5.42 -10.91
CA GLU A 87 -20.86 -5.68 -12.24
C GLU A 87 -20.89 -4.41 -13.12
N SER A 88 -20.53 -3.24 -12.57
CA SER A 88 -20.53 -1.95 -13.26
C SER A 88 -19.54 -0.94 -12.67
N ASP A 89 -19.10 0.03 -13.47
CA ASP A 89 -18.22 1.12 -13.04
C ASP A 89 -18.78 1.93 -11.86
N GLY A 90 -20.11 2.13 -11.82
CA GLY A 90 -20.76 2.87 -10.73
C GLY A 90 -20.67 2.13 -9.40
N GLU A 91 -20.89 0.83 -9.41
CA GLU A 91 -20.74 -0.04 -8.25
C GLU A 91 -19.25 -0.15 -7.83
N ALA A 92 -18.32 -0.24 -8.79
CA ALA A 92 -16.89 -0.20 -8.50
C ALA A 92 -16.50 1.08 -7.73
N VAL A 93 -17.04 2.23 -8.12
CA VAL A 93 -16.80 3.51 -7.41
C VAL A 93 -17.39 3.50 -6.00
N GLU A 94 -18.57 2.90 -5.79
CA GLU A 94 -19.17 2.77 -4.46
C GLU A 94 -18.30 1.89 -3.54
N ILE A 95 -17.84 0.73 -4.04
CA ILE A 95 -16.93 -0.16 -3.32
C ILE A 95 -15.60 0.55 -3.00
N ALA A 96 -15.05 1.31 -3.96
CA ALA A 96 -13.83 2.08 -3.72
C ALA A 96 -14.01 3.13 -2.60
N ARG A 97 -15.18 3.75 -2.49
CA ARG A 97 -15.47 4.72 -1.40
C ARG A 97 -15.54 4.05 -0.03
N GLU A 98 -15.97 2.79 0.03
CA GLU A 98 -15.94 2.02 1.28
C GLU A 98 -14.48 1.76 1.71
N ASN A 99 -13.60 1.38 0.77
CA ASN A 99 -12.16 1.25 1.03
C ASN A 99 -11.55 2.57 1.53
N GLU A 100 -11.88 3.69 0.88
CA GLU A 100 -11.41 5.03 1.28
C GLU A 100 -11.87 5.37 2.72
N ALA A 101 -13.13 5.11 3.05
CA ALA A 101 -13.68 5.40 4.36
C ALA A 101 -13.01 4.57 5.47
N MET A 102 -12.83 3.26 5.25
CA MET A 102 -12.15 2.38 6.18
C MET A 102 -10.69 2.79 6.38
N ALA A 103 -9.97 3.05 5.29
CA ALA A 103 -8.58 3.47 5.33
C ALA A 103 -8.40 4.83 6.00
N SER A 104 -9.32 5.78 5.77
CA SER A 104 -9.32 7.08 6.43
C SER A 104 -9.40 6.95 7.95
N VAL A 105 -10.30 6.09 8.46
CA VAL A 105 -10.41 5.85 9.90
C VAL A 105 -9.11 5.28 10.48
N ARG A 106 -8.44 4.38 9.77
CA ARG A 106 -7.14 3.86 10.20
C ARG A 106 -6.07 4.94 10.17
N LEU A 107 -5.94 5.66 9.05
CA LEU A 107 -4.95 6.72 8.89
C LEU A 107 -5.10 7.82 9.95
N ASP A 108 -6.32 8.22 10.27
CA ASP A 108 -6.61 9.23 11.30
C ASP A 108 -6.32 8.74 12.73
N ALA A 109 -6.35 7.42 12.96
CA ALA A 109 -5.99 6.80 14.22
C ALA A 109 -4.48 6.50 14.36
N ALA A 110 -3.70 6.68 13.29
CA ALA A 110 -2.27 6.46 13.31
C ALA A 110 -1.55 7.46 14.23
N PRO A 111 -0.43 7.08 14.86
CA PRO A 111 0.40 7.99 15.62
C PRO A 111 0.77 9.24 14.80
N THR A 112 0.75 10.41 15.45
CA THR A 112 1.00 11.69 14.75
C THR A 112 2.46 11.93 14.40
N ASP A 113 3.38 11.20 15.05
CA ASP A 113 4.84 11.32 14.92
C ASP A 113 5.49 9.94 14.75
N PRO A 114 5.23 9.24 13.63
CA PRO A 114 5.81 7.93 13.36
C PRO A 114 7.32 8.05 13.08
N ARG A 115 8.10 7.04 13.48
CA ARG A 115 9.52 6.94 13.09
C ARG A 115 9.68 6.24 11.74
N ALA A 116 8.87 5.20 11.49
CA ALA A 116 8.84 4.50 10.21
C ALA A 116 7.40 4.15 9.82
N VAL A 117 7.10 4.25 8.53
CA VAL A 117 5.79 3.92 7.95
C VAL A 117 5.95 2.90 6.83
N PHE A 118 5.27 1.76 6.94
CA PHE A 118 5.20 0.73 5.91
C PHE A 118 3.78 0.63 5.40
N VAL A 119 3.57 0.74 4.09
CA VAL A 119 2.23 0.70 3.49
C VAL A 119 2.15 -0.42 2.46
N ASN A 120 1.15 -1.27 2.61
CA ASN A 120 0.81 -2.31 1.64
C ASN A 120 -0.38 -1.86 0.79
N ASP A 121 -0.22 -1.94 -0.53
CA ASP A 121 -1.18 -1.51 -1.56
C ASP A 121 -1.73 -0.09 -1.34
N ALA A 122 -0.81 0.89 -1.34
CA ALA A 122 -1.03 2.29 -1.01
C ALA A 122 -2.10 3.02 -1.86
N THR A 123 -2.40 2.53 -3.07
CA THR A 123 -3.35 3.17 -3.98
C THR A 123 -4.80 2.72 -3.78
N ILE A 124 -5.05 1.65 -3.01
CA ILE A 124 -6.41 1.10 -2.85
C ILE A 124 -7.41 2.13 -2.32
N PRO A 125 -7.11 2.92 -1.26
CA PRO A 125 -8.05 3.93 -0.79
C PRO A 125 -8.26 5.08 -1.79
N ALA A 126 -7.24 5.36 -2.60
CA ALA A 126 -7.26 6.44 -3.59
C ALA A 126 -7.99 6.06 -4.89
N GLN A 127 -8.54 4.85 -4.98
CA GLN A 127 -9.37 4.41 -6.10
C GLN A 127 -10.70 5.17 -6.18
N ALA A 128 -11.21 5.68 -5.07
CA ALA A 128 -12.42 6.52 -5.03
C ALA A 128 -12.13 7.98 -5.38
N ASP A 129 -11.05 8.52 -4.81
CA ASP A 129 -10.59 9.89 -4.98
C ASP A 129 -9.05 9.91 -4.95
N PRO A 130 -8.37 10.27 -6.06
CA PRO A 130 -6.92 10.30 -6.10
C PRO A 130 -6.31 11.32 -5.11
N GLU A 131 -7.05 12.37 -4.72
CA GLU A 131 -6.58 13.38 -3.76
C GLU A 131 -6.34 12.78 -2.36
N TRP A 132 -6.97 11.65 -2.04
CA TRP A 132 -6.74 10.95 -0.77
C TRP A 132 -5.26 10.63 -0.54
N ILE A 133 -4.50 10.43 -1.61
CA ILE A 133 -3.08 10.10 -1.53
C ILE A 133 -2.25 11.19 -0.84
N GLU A 134 -2.69 12.46 -0.89
CA GLU A 134 -2.03 13.58 -0.21
C GLU A 134 -2.07 13.42 1.31
N ARG A 135 -3.13 12.79 1.85
CA ARG A 135 -3.22 12.49 3.28
C ARG A 135 -2.21 11.43 3.69
N LEU A 136 -2.05 10.40 2.86
CA LEU A 136 -1.10 9.32 3.10
C LEU A 136 0.35 9.83 3.06
N THR A 137 0.70 10.61 2.03
CA THR A 137 2.05 11.18 1.90
C THR A 137 2.36 12.17 3.03
N ALA A 138 1.38 12.98 3.46
CA ALA A 138 1.54 13.86 4.62
C ALA A 138 1.74 13.11 5.96
N CYS A 139 1.24 11.88 6.08
CA CYS A 139 1.59 10.99 7.20
C CYS A 139 3.03 10.48 7.06
N CYS A 140 3.39 9.98 5.87
CA CYS A 140 4.71 9.44 5.59
C CYS A 140 5.84 10.48 5.71
N ASP A 141 5.60 11.74 5.37
CA ASP A 141 6.59 12.83 5.44
C ASP A 141 7.02 13.19 6.86
N ARG A 142 6.31 12.71 7.88
CA ARG A 142 6.69 12.88 9.28
C ARG A 142 7.67 11.80 9.75
N ALA A 143 7.80 10.71 9.01
CA ALA A 143 8.66 9.60 9.36
C ALA A 143 10.10 9.78 8.85
N GLU A 144 11.04 9.13 9.53
CA GLU A 144 12.43 9.00 9.07
C GLU A 144 12.50 8.12 7.80
N VAL A 145 11.61 7.12 7.75
CA VAL A 145 11.51 6.13 6.67
C VAL A 145 10.06 5.91 6.28
N ALA A 146 9.79 5.89 4.98
CA ALA A 146 8.53 5.44 4.44
C ALA A 146 8.75 4.42 3.31
N VAL A 147 8.13 3.25 3.40
CA VAL A 147 8.19 2.22 2.36
C VAL A 147 6.78 1.81 1.98
N LEU A 148 6.39 2.18 0.77
CA LEU A 148 5.07 1.91 0.23
C LEU A 148 5.19 0.90 -0.91
N ASN A 149 4.20 0.05 -1.09
CA ASN A 149 4.02 -0.63 -2.36
C ASN A 149 2.69 -0.27 -3.02
N ALA A 150 2.63 -0.41 -4.34
CA ALA A 150 1.43 -0.20 -5.12
C ALA A 150 1.41 -1.10 -6.36
N PHE A 151 0.21 -1.44 -6.83
CA PHE A 151 0.04 -2.13 -8.09
C PHE A 151 0.38 -1.21 -9.27
N GLU A 152 1.11 -1.77 -10.25
CA GLU A 152 1.30 -1.13 -11.55
C GLU A 152 1.41 -2.20 -12.63
N SER A 153 0.51 -2.18 -13.61
CA SER A 153 0.56 -3.05 -14.78
C SER A 153 -0.18 -2.41 -15.95
N ASP A 154 0.18 -2.83 -17.16
CA ASP A 154 -0.57 -2.52 -18.38
C ASP A 154 -1.86 -3.34 -18.52
N GLU A 155 -2.07 -4.33 -17.64
CA GLU A 155 -3.08 -5.38 -17.76
C GLU A 155 -4.47 -4.99 -17.25
N LEU A 156 -4.58 -3.97 -16.39
CA LEU A 156 -5.87 -3.51 -15.90
C LEU A 156 -6.40 -2.41 -16.83
N GLY A 157 -7.64 -2.63 -17.30
CA GLY A 157 -8.32 -1.78 -18.27
C GLY A 157 -8.19 -0.30 -17.89
N ARG A 158 -7.82 0.53 -18.87
CA ARG A 158 -7.44 1.92 -18.62
C ARG A 158 -8.59 2.91 -18.64
N ASP A 159 -9.81 2.44 -18.92
CA ASP A 159 -10.93 3.32 -19.29
C ASP A 159 -12.06 3.36 -18.24
N ASP A 160 -11.86 2.78 -17.04
CA ASP A 160 -12.82 2.88 -15.93
C ASP A 160 -12.39 3.93 -14.89
N PRO A 161 -13.34 4.55 -14.16
CA PRO A 161 -13.02 5.60 -13.18
C PRO A 161 -12.06 5.18 -12.06
N VAL A 162 -12.16 3.93 -11.58
CA VAL A 162 -11.30 3.41 -10.51
C VAL A 162 -9.86 3.30 -11.00
N SER A 163 -9.65 2.79 -12.21
CA SER A 163 -8.33 2.68 -12.82
C SER A 163 -7.71 4.06 -13.13
N HIS A 164 -8.52 5.03 -13.56
CA HIS A 164 -8.04 6.41 -13.74
C HIS A 164 -7.57 7.06 -12.43
N ASN A 165 -8.34 6.90 -11.36
CA ASN A 165 -8.00 7.42 -10.05
C ASN A 165 -6.73 6.74 -9.48
N GLU A 166 -6.65 5.41 -9.60
CA GLU A 166 -5.48 4.64 -9.19
C GLU A 166 -4.20 5.09 -9.92
N GLN A 167 -4.28 5.35 -11.22
CA GLN A 167 -3.17 5.87 -12.01
C GLN A 167 -2.75 7.27 -11.55
N ALA A 168 -3.69 8.19 -11.35
CA ALA A 168 -3.38 9.54 -10.86
C ALA A 168 -2.74 9.52 -9.46
N ALA A 169 -3.23 8.66 -8.58
CA ALA A 169 -2.63 8.45 -7.25
C ALA A 169 -1.22 7.86 -7.36
N LEU A 170 -1.01 6.87 -8.25
CA LEU A 170 0.30 6.28 -8.48
C LEU A 170 1.32 7.27 -9.06
N GLU A 171 0.89 8.13 -9.99
CA GLU A 171 1.73 9.21 -10.55
C GLU A 171 2.19 10.18 -9.45
N THR A 172 1.28 10.51 -8.52
CA THR A 172 1.59 11.33 -7.35
C THR A 172 2.59 10.63 -6.44
N LEU A 173 2.40 9.34 -6.11
CA LEU A 173 3.36 8.57 -5.31
C LEU A 173 4.73 8.46 -5.97
N ARG A 174 4.79 8.23 -7.29
CA ARG A 174 6.04 8.17 -8.06
C ARG A 174 6.79 9.49 -8.01
N SER A 175 6.08 10.62 -8.04
CA SER A 175 6.67 11.95 -7.95
C SER A 175 7.11 12.33 -6.53
N TRP A 176 6.40 11.81 -5.53
CA TRP A 176 6.70 12.04 -4.11
C TRP A 176 7.87 11.19 -3.60
N ALA A 177 8.03 9.96 -4.08
CA ALA A 177 9.05 9.05 -3.60
C ALA A 177 10.47 9.49 -4.00
N ASP A 178 11.42 9.42 -3.08
CA ASP A 178 12.83 9.68 -3.36
C ASP A 178 13.44 8.55 -4.22
N ARG A 179 12.84 7.35 -4.15
CA ARG A 179 13.25 6.16 -4.89
C ARG A 179 12.03 5.33 -5.29
N VAL A 180 12.05 4.86 -6.53
CA VAL A 180 11.11 3.87 -7.05
C VAL A 180 11.85 2.57 -7.36
N ILE A 181 11.35 1.45 -6.86
CA ILE A 181 11.83 0.09 -7.15
C ILE A 181 10.78 -0.61 -7.99
N GLU A 182 11.12 -0.94 -9.23
CA GLU A 182 10.23 -1.64 -10.15
C GLU A 182 10.45 -3.16 -10.06
N ARG A 183 9.37 -3.91 -9.85
CA ARG A 183 9.37 -5.38 -9.82
C ARG A 183 8.73 -5.90 -11.10
N ARG A 184 9.31 -6.95 -11.67
CA ARG A 184 8.80 -7.66 -12.85
C ARG A 184 8.59 -9.12 -12.48
N THR A 185 7.57 -9.73 -13.10
CA THR A 185 7.25 -11.15 -12.95
C THR A 185 8.34 -12.06 -13.52
#